data_AF-A0AAD0QJJ0-F1
#
_entry.id   AF-A0AAD0QJJ0-F1
#
_cell.length_a   1.000
_cell.length_b   1.000
_cell.length_c   1.000
_cell.angle_alpha   90.00
_cell.angle_beta   90.00
_cell.angle_gamma   90.00
#
_symmetry.space_group_name_H-M   'P 1'
#
loop_
_entity.id
_entity.type
_entity.pdbx_description
1 polymer ?
#
loop_
_entity_poly.entity_id
_entity_poly.type
_entity_poly.pdbx_seq_one_letter_code
_entity_poly.pdbx_strand_id
1 'polypeptide(L)'
;MYKLSISKELFENILLKNIKVIEKEASKYWKKEFLEPKIIEDNIYYDIKSIDKIVFVNTFGEDKPQIIVECRKIEYLKDKNLFKIYLGKVLEQKNIDLFKDEKDILIKKLLDEKQELIKILEDIKRNSLR
;
A
#
# COMPACT_ATOMS: atom_id res chain seq x y z
N MET A 1 -6.93 0.76 17.21
CA MET A 1 -6.61 0.87 15.76
C MET A 1 -5.10 0.78 15.63
N TYR A 2 -4.58 -0.26 14.99
CA TYR A 2 -3.14 -0.57 15.01
C TYR A 2 -2.40 0.24 13.95
N LYS A 3 -1.32 0.92 14.36
CA LYS A 3 -0.48 1.75 13.49
C LYS A 3 0.82 1.03 13.16
N LEU A 4 1.05 0.76 11.87
CA LEU A 4 2.28 0.20 11.36
C LEU A 4 3.05 1.29 10.62
N SER A 5 4.19 1.68 11.18
CA SER A 5 5.20 2.43 10.44
C SER A 5 5.84 1.52 9.39
N ILE A 6 5.84 1.97 8.14
CA ILE A 6 6.37 1.23 6.99
C ILE A 6 7.25 2.12 6.13
N SER A 7 8.07 1.51 5.28
CA SER A 7 8.90 2.22 4.31
C SER A 7 8.03 2.92 3.26
N LYS A 8 8.60 3.97 2.63
CA LYS A 8 7.96 4.70 1.53
C LYS A 8 7.55 3.77 0.38
N GLU A 9 8.45 2.88 -0.03
CA GLU A 9 8.19 1.90 -1.09
C GLU A 9 7.01 0.98 -0.75
N LEU A 10 6.97 0.44 0.48
CA LEU A 10 5.86 -0.43 0.89
C LEU A 10 4.54 0.36 0.95
N PHE A 11 4.59 1.62 1.39
CA PHE A 11 3.43 2.51 1.44
C PHE A 11 2.85 2.79 0.06
N GLU A 12 3.70 3.13 -0.92
CA GLU A 12 3.32 3.35 -2.31
C GLU A 12 2.75 2.07 -2.94
N ASN A 13 3.37 0.92 -2.66
CA ASN A 13 2.88 -0.37 -3.15
C ASN A 13 1.49 -0.74 -2.59
N ILE A 14 1.20 -0.43 -1.33
CA ILE A 14 -0.14 -0.61 -0.75
C ILE A 14 -1.13 0.34 -1.42
N LEU A 15 -0.72 1.59 -1.62
CA LEU A 15 -1.55 2.63 -2.23
C LEU A 15 -1.96 2.27 -3.67
N LEU A 16 -0.99 1.80 -4.46
CA LEU A 16 -1.18 1.33 -5.83
C LEU A 16 -1.87 -0.03 -5.90
N LYS A 17 -2.14 -0.68 -4.74
CA LYS A 17 -2.73 -2.03 -4.63
C LYS A 17 -1.87 -3.12 -5.28
N ASN A 18 -0.56 -2.88 -5.42
CA ASN A 18 0.40 -3.83 -5.98
C ASN A 18 0.64 -5.02 -5.04
N ILE A 19 0.44 -4.81 -3.74
CA ILE A 19 0.62 -5.85 -2.72
C ILE A 19 -0.67 -6.12 -1.96
N LYS A 20 -0.89 -7.40 -1.63
CA LYS A 20 -2.04 -7.87 -0.86
C LYS A 20 -1.65 -8.47 0.48
N VAL A 21 -0.36 -8.64 0.74
CA VAL A 21 0.17 -9.27 1.95
C VAL A 21 1.39 -8.49 2.40
N ILE A 22 1.46 -8.21 3.71
CA ILE A 22 2.64 -7.62 4.35
C ILE A 22 3.17 -8.61 5.37
N GLU A 23 4.49 -8.76 5.39
CA GLU A 23 5.19 -9.49 6.44
C GLU A 23 5.67 -8.49 7.51
N LYS A 24 5.37 -8.77 8.76
CA LYS A 24 5.85 -8.00 9.91
C LYS A 24 6.47 -8.92 10.92
N GLU A 25 7.65 -8.56 11.42
CA GLU A 25 8.30 -9.33 12.47
C GLU A 25 7.40 -9.45 13.71
N ALA A 26 7.27 -10.67 14.24
CA ALA A 26 6.55 -10.94 15.46
C ALA A 26 7.39 -10.55 16.69
N SER A 27 7.63 -9.25 16.84
CA SER A 27 8.27 -8.68 18.02
C SER A 27 7.39 -8.89 19.26
N LYS A 28 7.97 -8.73 20.46
CA LYS A 28 7.19 -8.82 21.72
C LYS A 28 5.98 -7.87 21.71
N TYR A 29 6.14 -6.68 21.13
CA TYR A 29 5.04 -5.73 20.94
C TYR A 29 3.94 -6.31 20.05
N TRP A 30 4.26 -6.75 18.83
CA TRP A 30 3.26 -7.27 17.90
C TRP A 30 2.60 -8.56 18.37
N LYS A 31 3.32 -9.42 19.10
CA LYS A 31 2.73 -10.60 19.75
C LYS A 31 1.66 -10.20 20.75
N LYS A 32 1.89 -9.18 21.58
CA LYS A 32 0.89 -8.67 22.53
C LYS A 32 -0.31 -8.02 21.83
N GLU A 33 -0.03 -7.29 20.74
CA GLU A 33 -1.06 -6.59 19.98
C GLU A 33 -1.97 -7.55 19.22
N PHE A 34 -1.41 -8.57 18.55
CA PHE A 34 -2.14 -9.48 17.64
C PHE A 34 -2.56 -10.80 18.26
N LEU A 35 -1.91 -11.27 19.33
CA LEU A 35 -2.30 -12.51 20.01
C LEU A 35 -3.12 -12.19 21.25
N GLU A 36 -4.13 -13.02 21.50
CA GLU A 36 -4.93 -13.01 22.72
C GLU A 36 -4.76 -14.35 23.43
N PRO A 37 -4.32 -14.35 24.71
CA PRO A 37 -4.22 -15.58 25.48
C PRO A 37 -5.62 -16.10 25.79
N LYS A 38 -5.80 -17.42 25.70
CA LYS A 38 -6.99 -18.14 26.16
C LYS A 38 -6.55 -19.29 27.04
N ILE A 39 -7.30 -19.53 28.11
CA ILE A 39 -7.06 -20.66 29.00
C ILE A 39 -8.07 -21.75 28.63
N ILE A 40 -7.57 -22.92 28.27
CA ILE A 40 -8.37 -24.11 27.98
C ILE A 40 -7.74 -25.26 28.77
N GLU A 41 -8.52 -25.90 29.64
CA GLU A 41 -8.06 -27.05 30.44
C GLU A 41 -6.72 -26.79 31.16
N ASP A 42 -6.64 -25.66 31.89
CA ASP A 42 -5.45 -25.19 32.62
C ASP A 42 -4.19 -24.93 31.77
N ASN A 43 -4.30 -24.98 30.44
CA ASN A 43 -3.23 -24.66 29.50
C ASN A 43 -3.47 -23.28 28.84
N ILE A 44 -2.38 -22.54 28.59
CA ILE A 44 -2.42 -21.25 27.91
C ILE A 44 -2.26 -21.45 26.40
N TYR A 45 -3.31 -21.10 25.66
CA TYR A 45 -3.33 -21.01 24.21
C TYR A 45 -3.30 -19.56 23.77
N TYR A 46 -2.95 -19.34 22.50
CA TYR A 46 -2.94 -18.00 21.89
C TYR A 46 -3.72 -18.04 20.59
N ASP A 47 -4.77 -17.23 20.53
CA ASP A 47 -5.52 -16.99 19.30
C ASP A 47 -5.10 -15.66 18.67
N ILE A 48 -5.31 -15.54 17.36
CA ILE A 48 -5.11 -14.27 16.65
C ILE A 48 -6.37 -13.42 16.84
N LYS A 49 -6.19 -12.18 17.30
CA LYS A 49 -7.27 -11.22 17.44
C LYS A 49 -7.88 -10.89 16.08
N SER A 50 -9.21 -10.73 16.05
CA SER A 50 -9.88 -10.17 14.88
C SER A 50 -9.55 -8.68 14.77
N ILE A 51 -8.94 -8.29 13.65
CA ILE A 51 -8.55 -6.91 13.37
C ILE A 51 -9.12 -6.55 12.01
N ASP A 52 -10.08 -5.63 11.99
CA ASP A 52 -10.78 -5.28 10.74
C ASP A 52 -10.03 -4.22 9.91
N LYS A 53 -9.22 -3.39 10.58
CA LYS A 53 -8.55 -2.24 9.96
C LYS A 53 -7.15 -2.03 10.52
N ILE A 54 -6.22 -1.70 9.63
CA ILE A 54 -4.84 -1.34 9.96
C ILE A 54 -4.52 0.03 9.36
N VAL A 55 -3.79 0.84 10.14
CA VAL A 55 -3.26 2.12 9.67
C VAL A 55 -1.81 1.94 9.31
N PHE A 56 -1.46 2.24 8.07
CA PHE A 56 -0.09 2.34 7.63
C PHE A 56 0.32 3.81 7.64
N VAL A 57 1.45 4.09 8.28
CA VAL A 57 2.02 5.44 8.36
C VAL A 57 3.35 5.42 7.64
N ASN A 58 3.52 6.32 6.67
CA ASN A 58 4.83 6.58 6.10
C ASN A 58 5.60 7.49 7.06
N THR A 59 6.74 7.02 7.55
CA THR A 59 7.60 7.80 8.46
C THR A 59 8.46 8.84 7.74
N PHE A 60 8.42 8.91 6.41
CA PHE A 60 9.11 9.91 5.60
C PHE A 60 8.15 11.04 5.17
N GLY A 61 8.55 12.30 5.41
CA GLY A 61 7.81 13.51 5.05
C GLY A 61 7.22 14.25 6.26
N GLU A 62 7.19 15.59 6.20
CA GLU A 62 6.67 16.44 7.29
C GLU A 62 5.16 16.22 7.52
N ASP A 63 4.43 15.91 6.44
CA ASP A 63 2.97 15.72 6.44
C ASP A 63 2.50 14.35 6.97
N LYS A 64 3.44 13.42 7.23
CA LYS A 64 3.20 12.07 7.78
C LYS A 64 2.00 11.35 7.13
N PRO A 65 2.10 11.01 5.83
CA PRO A 65 0.99 10.41 5.08
C PRO A 65 0.53 9.09 5.69
N GLN A 66 -0.79 8.84 5.70
CA GLN A 66 -1.39 7.65 6.30
C GLN A 66 -2.44 7.01 5.40
N ILE A 67 -2.44 5.67 5.34
CA ILE A 67 -3.45 4.89 4.63
C ILE A 67 -4.13 3.97 5.65
N ILE A 68 -5.45 3.96 5.66
CA ILE A 68 -6.25 3.01 6.42
C ILE A 68 -6.73 1.93 5.46
N VAL A 69 -6.38 0.68 5.76
CA VAL A 69 -6.66 -0.47 4.90
C VAL A 69 -7.46 -1.50 5.69
N GLU A 70 -8.40 -2.13 5.00
CA GLU A 70 -9.09 -3.33 5.50
C GLU A 70 -8.07 -4.44 5.77
N CYS A 71 -8.11 -5.03 6.96
CA CYS A 71 -7.35 -6.24 7.27
C CYS A 71 -8.29 -7.43 7.17
N ARG A 72 -7.96 -8.36 6.26
CA ARG A 72 -8.79 -9.53 5.99
C ARG A 72 -8.45 -10.71 6.89
N LYS A 73 -7.16 -10.86 7.18
CA LYS A 73 -6.63 -11.97 7.94
C LYS A 73 -5.24 -11.62 8.46
N ILE A 74 -4.90 -12.13 9.64
CA ILE A 74 -3.53 -12.17 10.12
C ILE A 74 -3.19 -13.63 10.39
N GLU A 75 -2.01 -14.06 9.94
CA GLU A 75 -1.46 -15.39 10.21
C GLU A 75 -0.14 -15.25 10.95
N TYR A 76 0.07 -16.07 11.97
CA TYR A 76 1.32 -16.12 12.71
C TYR A 76 2.14 -17.34 12.27
N LEU A 77 3.23 -17.09 11.55
CA LEU A 77 4.22 -18.10 11.18
C LEU A 77 5.23 -18.23 12.32
N LYS A 78 4.97 -19.19 13.23
CA LYS A 78 5.81 -19.45 14.42
C LYS A 78 7.24 -19.83 14.04
N ASP A 79 7.40 -20.62 12.98
CA ASP A 79 8.67 -21.10 12.43
C ASP A 79 9.59 -19.96 11.98
N LYS A 80 9.00 -18.90 11.38
CA LYS A 80 9.75 -17.72 10.90
C LYS A 80 9.70 -16.55 11.86
N ASN A 81 8.92 -16.65 12.93
CA ASN A 81 8.60 -15.55 13.83
C ASN A 81 8.05 -14.30 13.09
N LEU A 82 7.14 -14.50 12.13
CA LEU A 82 6.55 -13.44 11.30
C LEU A 82 5.02 -13.46 11.37
N PHE A 83 4.42 -12.28 11.32
CA PHE A 83 3.00 -12.11 11.01
C PHE A 83 2.82 -11.80 9.53
N LYS A 84 1.95 -12.56 8.88
CA LYS A 84 1.43 -12.25 7.53
C LYS A 84 0.10 -11.54 7.66
N ILE A 85 0.04 -10.31 7.20
CA ILE A 85 -1.13 -9.46 7.25
C ILE A 85 -1.71 -9.37 5.84
N TYR A 86 -2.90 -9.93 5.66
CA TYR A 86 -3.61 -9.92 4.39
C TYR A 86 -4.46 -8.65 4.31
N LEU A 87 -4.20 -7.86 3.28
CA LEU A 87 -4.83 -6.57 3.04
C LEU A 87 -6.03 -6.72 2.11
N GLY A 88 -7.05 -5.94 2.38
CA GLY A 88 -8.22 -5.75 1.54
C GLY A 88 -8.20 -4.40 0.82
N LYS A 89 -9.37 -3.75 0.75
CA LYS A 89 -9.50 -2.44 0.12
C LYS A 89 -8.90 -1.33 0.99
N VAL A 90 -8.35 -0.31 0.34
CA VAL A 90 -8.03 0.97 0.99
C VAL A 90 -9.36 1.65 1.36
N LEU A 91 -9.51 1.99 2.63
CA LEU A 91 -10.72 2.58 3.19
C LEU A 91 -10.63 4.10 3.27
N GLU A 92 -9.48 4.62 3.72
CA GLU A 92 -9.25 6.05 3.87
C GLU A 92 -7.78 6.38 3.61
N GLN A 93 -7.51 7.62 3.21
CA GLN A 93 -6.18 8.17 2.96
C GLN A 93 -6.13 9.55 3.61
N LYS A 94 -5.06 9.85 4.33
CA LYS A 94 -4.87 11.11 5.06
C LYS A 94 -3.52 11.71 4.73
N ASN A 95 -3.50 13.01 4.44
CA ASN A 95 -2.31 13.75 4.04
C ASN A 95 -1.58 13.08 2.86
N ILE A 96 -2.34 12.41 1.99
CA ILE A 96 -1.84 11.91 0.73
C ILE A 96 -2.55 12.72 -0.32
N ASP A 97 -1.81 13.63 -0.96
CA ASP A 97 -2.23 14.21 -2.23
C ASP A 97 -2.12 13.10 -3.27
N LEU A 98 -3.16 12.27 -3.33
CA LEU A 98 -3.25 11.21 -4.31
C LEU A 98 -3.30 11.84 -5.71
N PHE A 99 -2.28 11.56 -6.53
CA PHE A 99 -2.32 11.67 -8.00
C PHE A 99 -2.31 13.07 -8.63
N LYS A 100 -1.36 13.94 -8.30
CA LYS A 100 -0.97 15.02 -9.22
C LYS A 100 0.18 14.67 -10.17
N ASP A 101 0.75 13.47 -10.04
CA ASP A 101 1.98 13.13 -10.78
C ASP A 101 1.82 11.91 -11.69
N GLU A 102 1.63 10.65 -11.28
CA GLU A 102 1.80 9.56 -12.28
C GLU A 102 0.80 9.55 -13.44
N LYS A 103 -0.50 9.74 -13.18
CA LYS A 103 -1.50 9.83 -14.25
C LYS A 103 -1.38 11.14 -15.03
N ASP A 104 -1.07 12.24 -14.35
CA ASP A 104 -0.94 13.55 -14.98
C ASP A 104 0.37 13.66 -15.78
N ILE A 105 1.46 13.05 -15.32
CA ILE A 105 2.73 12.83 -16.03
C ILE A 105 2.48 11.93 -17.24
N LEU A 106 1.72 10.84 -17.08
CA LEU A 106 1.36 9.98 -18.20
C LEU A 106 0.50 10.73 -19.22
N ILE A 107 -0.50 11.48 -18.77
CA ILE A 107 -1.35 12.33 -19.62
C ILE A 107 -0.48 13.37 -20.34
N LYS A 108 0.45 14.02 -19.63
CA LYS A 108 1.35 15.01 -20.21
C LYS A 108 2.26 14.39 -21.27
N LYS A 109 2.89 13.24 -20.99
CA LYS A 109 3.67 12.49 -21.98
C LYS A 109 2.85 12.13 -23.22
N LEU A 110 1.63 11.62 -23.03
CA LEU A 110 0.74 11.25 -24.13
C LEU A 110 0.30 12.48 -24.95
N LEU A 111 0.11 13.64 -24.32
CA LEU A 111 -0.21 14.89 -24.99
C LEU A 111 0.99 15.40 -25.81
N ASP A 112 2.20 15.32 -25.26
CA ASP A 112 3.43 15.73 -25.95
C ASP A 112 3.70 14.82 -27.17
N GLU A 113 3.62 13.49 -27.01
CA GLU A 113 3.77 12.52 -28.11
C GLU A 113 2.73 12.75 -29.23
N LYS A 114 1.48 13.05 -28.87
CA LYS A 114 0.43 13.37 -29.85
C LYS A 114 0.79 14.62 -30.66
N GLN A 115 1.32 15.67 -30.03
CA GLN A 115 1.69 16.90 -30.74
C GLN A 115 2.84 16.68 -31.72
N GLU A 116 3.85 15.87 -31.34
CA GLU A 116 4.95 15.51 -32.25
C GLU A 116 4.44 14.73 -33.46
N LEU A 117 3.56 13.75 -33.24
CA LEU A 117 2.94 12.98 -34.33
C LEU A 117 2.16 13.88 -35.29
N ILE A 118 1.41 14.86 -34.78
CA ILE A 118 0.67 15.82 -35.61
C ILE A 118 1.64 16.64 -36.47
N LYS A 119 2.75 17.14 -35.92
CA LYS A 119 3.75 17.90 -36.68
C LYS A 119 4.37 17.06 -37.80
N ILE A 120 4.75 15.81 -37.50
CA ILE A 120 5.30 14.88 -38.50
C ILE A 120 4.29 14.65 -39.63
N LEU A 121 3.01 14.45 -39.30
CA LEU A 121 1.95 14.27 -40.30
C LEU A 121 1.74 15.52 -41.17
N GLU A 122 1.82 16.73 -40.59
CA GLU A 122 1.73 17.98 -41.33
C GLU A 122 2.91 18.15 -42.30
N ASP A 123 4.13 17.82 -41.87
CA ASP A 123 5.32 17.90 -42.72
C ASP A 123 5.29 16.87 -43.84
N ILE A 124 4.84 15.65 -43.57
CA ILE A 124 4.62 14.63 -44.61
C ILE A 124 3.58 15.13 -45.62
N LYS A 125 2.44 15.68 -45.16
CA LYS A 125 1.42 16.24 -46.05
C LYS A 125 1.98 17.36 -46.92
N ARG A 126 2.74 18.29 -46.34
CA ARG A 126 3.37 19.40 -47.08
C ARG A 126 4.39 18.91 -48.12
N ASN A 127 5.17 17.88 -47.79
CA ASN A 127 6.14 17.30 -48.72
C ASN A 127 5.49 16.41 -49.79
N SER A 128 4.32 15.83 -49.53
CA SER A 128 3.54 15.09 -50.53
C SER A 128 2.76 15.99 -51.51
N LEU A 129 2.67 17.29 -51.22
CA LEU A 129 2.02 18.31 -52.04
C LEU A 129 3.03 19.16 -52.85
N ARG A 130 4.33 18.89 -52.72
CA ARG A 130 5.41 19.42 -53.56
C ARG A 130 5.82 18.38 -54.60
#